data_AF-A0A973HTL5-F1
#
_entry.id   AF-A0A973HTL5-F1
#
_cell.length_a   1.000
_cell.length_b   1.000
_cell.length_c   1.000
_cell.angle_alpha   90.00
_cell.angle_beta   90.00
_cell.angle_gamma   90.00
#
_symmetry.space_group_name_H-M   'P 1'
#
loop_
_entity.id
_entity.type
_entity.pdbx_description
1 polymer ?
#
loop_
_entity_poly.entity_id
_entity_poly.type
_entity_poly.pdbx_seq_one_letter_code
_entity_poly.pdbx_strand_id
1 'polypeptide(L)'
;IFGDETRLLSARPEKLAEGRVEGSLELPRGLEVEEFRAEGARLVLLGRRGVLWVDVEDPARPRLAARIDARESGRVSDAADFGNRLLLLGDRGLQVADAADERLAESLDVRARRRFSIWGRHAALVGDGLLQVVDLTPFLAAYEVAETPLSSQRVDSSR
;
A
#
# COMPACT_ATOMS: atom_id res chain seq x y z
N ILE A 1 37.32 -29.13 5.88
CA ILE A 1 36.55 -29.21 4.61
C ILE A 1 35.23 -28.50 4.85
N PHE A 2 35.16 -27.19 4.59
CA PHE A 2 33.94 -26.41 4.30
C PHE A 2 34.45 -25.08 3.75
N GLY A 3 34.61 -25.02 2.43
CA GLY A 3 34.75 -23.77 1.72
C GLY A 3 33.36 -23.41 1.23
N ASP A 4 32.81 -22.29 1.72
CA ASP A 4 31.63 -21.69 1.12
C ASP A 4 31.98 -20.24 0.80
N GLU A 5 32.55 -20.07 -0.40
CA GLU A 5 32.71 -18.76 -1.02
C GLU A 5 31.30 -18.20 -1.26
N THR A 6 30.80 -17.39 -0.32
CA THR A 6 29.70 -16.48 -0.63
C THR A 6 30.20 -15.51 -1.69
N ARG A 7 30.03 -15.89 -2.96
CA ARG A 7 30.27 -15.01 -4.09
C ARG A 7 29.17 -13.96 -4.07
N LEU A 8 29.51 -12.82 -3.48
CA LEU A 8 28.77 -11.59 -3.67
C LEU A 8 28.83 -11.28 -5.17
N LEU A 9 27.77 -11.60 -5.91
CA LEU A 9 27.60 -11.20 -7.29
C LEU A 9 27.39 -9.68 -7.33
N SER A 10 28.47 -8.93 -7.15
CA SER A 10 28.54 -7.50 -7.44
C SER A 10 28.54 -7.35 -8.96
N ALA A 11 27.36 -7.37 -9.56
CA ALA A 11 27.23 -6.89 -10.93
C ALA A 11 27.62 -5.41 -10.93
N ARG A 12 28.56 -5.03 -11.81
CA ARG A 12 28.93 -3.62 -12.00
C ARG A 12 27.67 -2.86 -12.41
N PRO A 13 27.29 -1.74 -11.76
CA PRO A 13 26.06 -1.01 -12.04
C PRO A 13 25.89 -0.67 -13.53
N GLU A 14 27.01 -0.34 -14.18
CA GLU A 14 27.12 -0.05 -15.60
C GLU A 14 26.62 -1.20 -16.50
N LYS A 15 26.86 -2.46 -16.10
CA LYS A 15 26.41 -3.66 -16.84
C LYS A 15 24.98 -4.10 -16.50
N LEU A 16 24.40 -3.58 -15.42
CA LEU A 16 22.97 -3.77 -15.12
C LEU A 16 22.10 -2.75 -15.88
N ALA A 17 22.66 -1.61 -16.27
CA ALA A 17 21.92 -0.49 -16.86
C ALA A 17 21.62 -0.64 -18.37
N GLU A 18 22.43 -1.37 -19.13
CA GLU A 18 22.18 -1.56 -20.57
C GLU A 18 21.02 -2.56 -20.80
N GLY A 19 19.81 -2.01 -20.95
CA GLY A 19 18.63 -2.75 -21.43
C GLY A 19 17.80 -3.49 -20.39
N ARG A 20 17.99 -3.23 -19.08
CA ARG A 20 17.20 -3.89 -18.00
C ARG A 20 16.35 -2.95 -17.15
N VAL A 21 16.52 -1.64 -17.29
CA VAL A 21 15.68 -0.63 -16.62
C VAL A 21 14.64 -0.16 -17.61
N GLU A 22 13.38 -0.55 -17.40
CA GLU A 22 12.27 -0.20 -18.30
C GLU A 22 11.75 1.22 -18.04
N GLY A 23 11.77 1.67 -16.79
CA GLY A 23 11.33 3.00 -16.39
C GLY A 23 11.95 3.43 -15.06
N SER A 24 11.76 4.71 -14.73
CA SER A 24 12.24 5.30 -13.48
C SER A 24 11.26 6.36 -12.99
N LEU A 25 11.12 6.45 -11.67
CA LEU A 25 10.33 7.47 -11.01
C LEU A 25 11.22 8.18 -9.99
N GLU A 26 11.36 9.49 -10.12
CA GLU A 26 12.00 10.30 -9.09
C GLU A 26 11.08 10.41 -7.87
N LEU A 27 11.56 9.94 -6.71
CA LEU A 27 10.80 10.04 -5.47
C LEU A 27 10.88 11.44 -4.87
N PRO A 28 9.84 11.91 -4.16
CA PRO A 28 9.85 13.17 -3.44
C PRO A 28 11.07 13.30 -2.53
N ARG A 29 11.70 14.49 -2.56
CA ARG A 29 12.91 14.76 -1.76
C ARG A 29 12.67 14.52 -0.27
N GLY A 30 13.67 13.92 0.37
CA GLY A 30 13.68 13.67 1.81
C GLY A 30 12.85 12.47 2.24
N LEU A 31 12.26 11.70 1.32
CA LEU A 31 11.75 10.38 1.64
C LEU A 31 12.92 9.38 1.65
N GLU A 32 13.19 8.83 2.83
CA GLU A 32 14.05 7.67 3.00
C GLU A 32 13.17 6.43 3.01
N VAL A 33 13.18 5.67 1.91
CA VAL A 33 12.45 4.39 1.81
C VAL A 33 13.20 3.33 2.60
N GLU A 34 12.55 2.77 3.60
CA GLU A 34 13.09 1.70 4.45
C GLU A 34 12.67 0.31 3.90
N GLU A 35 11.48 0.23 3.33
CA GLU A 35 10.89 -1.01 2.84
C GLU A 35 9.94 -0.72 1.67
N PHE A 36 9.71 -1.73 0.83
CA PHE A 36 8.67 -1.67 -0.18
C PHE A 36 7.93 -3.01 -0.28
N ARG A 37 6.69 -2.95 -0.74
CA ARG A 37 5.87 -4.12 -1.07
C ARG A 37 5.34 -3.99 -2.48
N ALA A 38 5.37 -5.09 -3.23
CA ALA A 38 4.83 -5.16 -4.58
C ALA A 38 3.60 -6.07 -4.59
N GLU A 39 2.52 -5.60 -5.22
CA GLU A 39 1.29 -6.35 -5.42
C GLU A 39 0.71 -6.02 -6.79
N GLY A 40 0.79 -6.99 -7.71
CA GLY A 40 0.40 -6.78 -9.11
C GLY A 40 1.15 -5.59 -9.73
N ALA A 41 0.39 -4.63 -10.24
CA ALA A 41 0.90 -3.40 -10.87
C ALA A 41 1.12 -2.25 -9.86
N ARG A 42 1.20 -2.53 -8.56
CA ARG A 42 1.28 -1.51 -7.51
C ARG A 42 2.47 -1.76 -6.61
N LEU A 43 3.14 -0.67 -6.23
CA LEU A 43 4.20 -0.66 -5.23
C LEU A 43 3.79 0.25 -4.09
N VAL A 44 3.98 -0.22 -2.86
CA VAL A 44 3.85 0.58 -1.65
C VAL A 44 5.24 0.79 -1.07
N LEU A 45 5.68 2.02 -0.95
CA LEU A 45 6.99 2.38 -0.42
C LEU A 45 6.81 2.94 1.00
N LEU A 46 7.41 2.28 1.97
CA LEU A 46 7.38 2.66 3.38
C LEU A 46 8.63 3.48 3.69
N GLY A 47 8.44 4.69 4.21
CA GLY A 47 9.54 5.54 4.62
C GLY A 47 9.25 6.30 5.90
N ARG A 48 10.30 6.93 6.44
CA ARG A 48 10.23 7.65 7.72
C ARG A 48 9.29 8.85 7.71
N ARG A 49 9.00 9.39 6.52
CA ARG A 49 8.13 10.57 6.32
C ARG A 49 6.75 10.21 5.80
N GLY A 50 6.43 8.92 5.71
CA GLY A 50 5.12 8.46 5.29
C GLY A 50 5.21 7.32 4.30
N VAL A 51 4.11 7.10 3.61
CA VAL A 51 3.94 6.00 2.67
C VAL A 51 3.65 6.57 1.29
N LEU A 52 4.33 6.03 0.28
CA LEU A 52 4.00 6.30 -1.12
C LEU A 52 3.30 5.11 -1.72
N TRP A 53 2.30 5.39 -2.54
CA TRP A 53 1.72 4.41 -3.42
C TRP A 53 2.09 4.77 -4.85
N VAL A 54 2.77 3.85 -5.51
CA VAL A 54 3.23 3.98 -6.89
C VAL A 54 2.48 2.98 -7.74
N ASP A 55 1.94 3.46 -8.85
CA ASP A 55 1.39 2.65 -9.91
C ASP A 55 2.49 2.36 -10.96
N VAL A 56 2.65 1.09 -11.28
CA VAL A 56 3.63 0.54 -12.23
C VAL A 56 2.96 -0.32 -13.31
N GLU A 57 1.68 -0.05 -13.61
CA GLU A 57 0.94 -0.73 -14.68
C GLU A 57 1.62 -0.59 -16.05
N ASP A 58 2.16 0.60 -16.34
CA ASP A 58 3.16 0.78 -17.39
C ASP A 58 4.56 0.85 -16.75
N PRO A 59 5.37 -0.23 -16.81
CA PRO A 59 6.70 -0.24 -16.20
C PRO A 59 7.66 0.76 -16.85
N ALA A 60 7.39 1.23 -18.07
CA ALA A 60 8.16 2.29 -18.71
C ALA A 60 7.79 3.69 -18.20
N ARG A 61 6.63 3.83 -17.55
CA ARG A 61 6.09 5.10 -17.04
C ARG A 61 5.48 4.94 -15.66
N PRO A 62 6.26 4.51 -14.65
CA PRO A 62 5.79 4.45 -13.27
C PRO A 62 5.32 5.83 -12.80
N ARG A 63 4.23 5.88 -12.05
CA ARG A 63 3.62 7.12 -11.57
C ARG A 63 3.35 7.07 -10.08
N LEU A 64 3.61 8.19 -9.38
CA LEU A 64 3.17 8.35 -8.00
C LEU A 64 1.64 8.51 -8.01
N ALA A 65 0.93 7.55 -7.41
CA ALA A 65 -0.52 7.56 -7.33
C ALA A 65 -1.01 8.34 -6.11
N ALA A 66 -0.33 8.17 -4.96
CA ALA A 66 -0.70 8.85 -3.73
C ALA A 66 0.47 8.96 -2.74
N ARG A 67 0.35 9.90 -1.80
CA ARG A 67 1.24 10.03 -0.65
C ARG A 67 0.46 10.26 0.65
N ILE A 68 0.75 9.45 1.66
CA ILE A 68 0.24 9.66 3.02
C ILE A 68 1.40 10.12 3.91
N ASP A 69 1.26 11.28 4.56
CA ASP A 69 2.31 11.83 5.42
C ASP A 69 2.37 11.13 6.79
N ALA A 70 3.57 10.93 7.33
CA ALA A 70 3.75 10.32 8.65
C ALA A 70 3.09 11.10 9.79
N ARG A 71 2.82 12.41 9.62
CA ARG A 71 2.03 13.18 10.60
C ARG A 71 0.60 12.67 10.72
N GLU A 72 0.05 12.17 9.62
CA GLU A 72 -1.29 11.60 9.54
C GLU A 72 -1.29 10.13 9.92
N SER A 73 -0.41 9.30 9.34
CA SER A 73 -0.40 7.85 9.58
C SER A 73 0.35 7.41 10.84
N GLY A 74 1.19 8.27 11.41
CA GLY A 74 2.24 7.83 12.34
C GLY A 74 3.30 6.98 11.63
N ARG A 75 4.13 6.28 12.42
CA ARG A 75 5.10 5.32 11.88
C ARG A 75 4.36 4.08 11.39
N VAL A 76 4.55 3.75 10.11
CA VAL A 76 3.98 2.55 9.47
C VAL A 76 5.04 1.46 9.46
N SER A 77 4.66 0.26 9.89
CA SER A 77 5.51 -0.94 9.93
C SER A 77 5.26 -1.90 8.77
N ASP A 78 4.06 -1.87 8.19
CA ASP A 78 3.68 -2.67 7.03
C ASP A 78 2.50 -2.00 6.32
N ALA A 79 2.37 -2.24 5.01
CA ALA A 79 1.25 -1.76 4.22
C ALA A 79 0.94 -2.70 3.05
N ALA A 80 -0.28 -2.65 2.56
CA ALA A 80 -0.73 -3.42 1.40
C ALA A 80 -1.84 -2.69 0.64
N ASP A 81 -1.98 -2.99 -0.64
CA ASP A 81 -3.15 -2.61 -1.41
C ASP A 81 -4.30 -3.54 -1.06
N PHE A 82 -5.51 -2.99 -1.00
CA PHE A 82 -6.72 -3.75 -0.74
C PHE A 82 -7.91 -3.09 -1.42
N GLY A 83 -8.24 -3.54 -2.64
CA GLY A 83 -9.43 -3.07 -3.34
C GLY A 83 -9.42 -1.55 -3.59
N ASN A 84 -8.30 -0.98 -4.05
CA ASN A 84 -8.12 0.45 -4.28
C ASN A 84 -8.03 1.30 -2.99
N ARG A 85 -7.66 0.65 -1.88
CA ARG A 85 -7.35 1.27 -0.60
C ARG A 85 -5.96 0.86 -0.18
N LEU A 86 -5.33 1.72 0.62
CA LEU A 86 -4.08 1.38 1.27
C LEU A 86 -4.37 0.97 2.71
N LEU A 87 -4.06 -0.27 3.07
CA LEU A 87 -4.03 -0.68 4.46
C LEU A 87 -2.66 -0.34 5.04
N LEU A 88 -2.64 0.37 6.17
CA LEU A 88 -1.44 0.82 6.86
C LEU A 88 -1.44 0.28 8.28
N LEU A 89 -0.48 -0.59 8.60
CA LEU A 89 -0.27 -1.10 9.95
C LEU A 89 0.87 -0.33 10.62
N GLY A 90 0.68 0.14 11.85
CA GLY A 90 1.74 0.80 12.59
C GLY A 90 1.33 1.29 13.97
N ASP A 91 1.97 2.36 14.43
CA ASP A 91 1.80 2.90 15.79
C ASP A 91 0.37 3.34 16.11
N ARG A 92 -0.43 3.63 15.08
CA ARG A 92 -1.85 4.03 15.20
C ARG A 92 -2.83 2.87 14.95
N GLY A 93 -2.34 1.63 14.97
CA GLY A 93 -3.13 0.45 14.68
C GLY A 93 -3.19 0.15 13.18
N LEU A 94 -4.29 -0.46 12.74
CA LEU A 94 -4.56 -0.74 11.33
C LEU A 94 -5.42 0.40 10.78
N GLN A 95 -4.90 1.14 9.80
CA GLN A 95 -5.57 2.28 9.19
C GLN A 95 -5.91 1.96 7.73
N VAL A 96 -6.99 2.55 7.25
CA VAL A 96 -7.41 2.48 5.85
C VAL A 96 -7.27 3.87 5.26
N ALA A 97 -6.49 4.00 4.19
CA ALA A 97 -6.35 5.25 3.44
C ALA A 97 -7.04 5.15 2.09
N ASP A 98 -7.73 6.23 1.73
CA ASP A 98 -8.14 6.48 0.36
C ASP A 98 -6.98 7.15 -0.37
N ALA A 99 -6.52 6.53 -1.45
CA ALA A 99 -5.43 7.07 -2.24
C ALA A 99 -5.86 8.10 -3.26
N ALA A 100 -7.11 8.09 -3.69
CA ALA A 100 -7.61 9.14 -4.57
C ALA A 100 -7.58 10.50 -3.85
N ASP A 101 -7.89 10.49 -2.55
CA ASP A 101 -7.96 11.69 -1.71
C ASP A 101 -6.72 11.91 -0.83
N GLU A 102 -5.72 11.04 -0.94
CA GLU A 102 -4.49 11.05 -0.14
C GLU A 102 -4.72 11.19 1.38
N ARG A 103 -5.74 10.51 1.91
CA ARG A 103 -6.19 10.70 3.30
C ARG A 103 -6.52 9.40 3.99
N LEU A 104 -6.33 9.40 5.31
CA LEU A 104 -6.85 8.36 6.17
C LEU A 104 -8.38 8.46 6.26
N ALA A 105 -9.06 7.37 5.91
CA ALA A 105 -10.50 7.25 6.02
C ALA A 105 -10.89 6.72 7.41
N GLU A 106 -10.24 5.64 7.84
CA GLU A 106 -10.64 4.89 9.04
C GLU A 106 -9.43 4.29 9.78
N SER A 107 -9.62 3.97 11.06
CA SER A 107 -8.61 3.31 11.90
C SER A 107 -9.23 2.31 12.85
N LEU A 108 -8.57 1.17 13.01
CA LEU A 108 -8.87 0.13 13.99
C LEU A 108 -7.71 -0.02 14.96
N ASP A 109 -8.03 0.01 16.25
CA ASP A 109 -7.05 -0.35 17.27
C ASP A 109 -6.80 -1.87 17.24
N VAL A 110 -5.58 -2.23 16.89
CA VAL A 110 -5.07 -3.60 16.88
C VAL A 110 -3.83 -3.64 17.76
N ARG A 111 -3.54 -4.78 18.37
CA ARG A 111 -2.36 -5.00 19.23
C ARG A 111 -1.17 -5.52 18.44
N ALA A 112 -1.40 -6.40 17.47
CA ALA A 112 -0.36 -6.94 16.62
C ALA A 112 0.01 -5.93 15.52
N ARG A 113 1.12 -5.19 15.71
CA ARG A 113 1.49 -4.02 14.87
C ARG A 113 2.84 -4.13 14.17
N ARG A 114 3.26 -5.32 13.72
CA ARG A 114 4.53 -5.47 12.97
C ARG A 114 4.34 -5.80 11.51
N ARG A 115 3.54 -6.81 11.21
CA ARG A 115 3.33 -7.32 9.85
C ARG A 115 1.91 -7.81 9.68
N PHE A 116 1.42 -7.80 8.46
CA PHE A 116 0.17 -8.46 8.13
C PHE A 116 0.14 -9.05 6.73
N SER A 117 -0.80 -9.99 6.56
CA SER A 117 -1.17 -10.55 5.26
C SER A 117 -2.69 -10.57 5.13
N ILE A 118 -3.18 -10.42 3.90
CA ILE A 118 -4.60 -10.39 3.57
C ILE A 118 -4.97 -11.71 2.90
N TRP A 119 -6.12 -12.29 3.26
CA TRP A 119 -6.77 -13.36 2.49
C TRP A 119 -8.28 -13.13 2.46
N GLY A 120 -8.81 -12.94 1.24
CA GLY A 120 -10.21 -12.58 1.06
C GLY A 120 -10.56 -11.34 1.88
N ARG A 121 -11.55 -11.46 2.76
CA ARG A 121 -12.04 -10.37 3.64
C ARG A 121 -11.28 -10.23 4.97
N HIS A 122 -10.21 -10.99 5.19
CA HIS A 122 -9.52 -11.00 6.49
C HIS A 122 -8.08 -10.55 6.36
N ALA A 123 -7.55 -9.99 7.44
CA ALA A 123 -6.12 -9.78 7.65
C ALA A 123 -5.63 -10.53 8.89
N ALA A 124 -4.41 -11.06 8.81
CA ALA A 124 -3.70 -11.74 9.91
C ALA A 124 -2.54 -10.84 10.23
N LEU A 125 -2.56 -10.29 11.42
CA LEU A 125 -1.60 -9.36 11.93
C LEU A 125 -0.74 -10.09 12.95
N VAL A 126 0.57 -9.90 12.87
CA VAL A 126 1.51 -10.41 13.86
C VAL A 126 2.31 -9.27 14.47
N GLY A 127 2.57 -9.38 15.77
CA GLY A 127 3.34 -8.38 16.52
C GLY A 127 3.35 -8.69 18.01
N ASP A 128 4.48 -8.44 18.66
CA ASP A 128 4.65 -8.54 20.12
C ASP A 128 4.14 -9.86 20.74
N GLY A 129 4.41 -10.98 20.05
CA GLY A 129 4.01 -12.32 20.47
C GLY A 129 2.52 -12.64 20.27
N LEU A 130 1.78 -11.80 19.55
CA LEU A 130 0.36 -11.98 19.24
C LEU A 130 0.13 -12.22 17.75
N LEU A 131 -0.86 -13.06 17.45
CA LEU A 131 -1.53 -13.18 16.16
C LEU A 131 -2.96 -12.67 16.34
N GLN A 132 -3.37 -11.71 15.53
CA GLN A 132 -4.75 -11.22 15.48
C GLN A 132 -5.32 -11.40 14.08
N VAL A 133 -6.55 -11.91 14.01
CA VAL A 133 -7.31 -11.96 12.76
C VAL A 133 -8.36 -10.87 12.79
N VAL A 134 -8.34 -10.00 11.79
CA VAL A 134 -9.24 -8.85 11.64
C VAL A 134 -10.13 -9.08 10.43
N ASP A 135 -11.43 -8.89 10.60
CA ASP A 135 -12.40 -8.84 9.50
C ASP A 135 -12.38 -7.44 8.88
N LEU A 136 -12.10 -7.39 7.58
CA LEU A 136 -11.98 -6.16 6.80
C LEU A 136 -13.30 -5.75 6.14
N THR A 137 -14.37 -6.53 6.28
CA THR A 137 -15.67 -6.26 5.63
C THR A 137 -16.23 -4.87 5.92
N PRO A 138 -16.15 -4.33 7.16
CA PRO A 138 -16.63 -2.96 7.42
C PRO A 138 -15.97 -1.91 6.51
N PHE A 139 -14.70 -2.10 6.17
CA PHE A 139 -13.93 -1.21 5.31
C PHE A 139 -14.20 -1.41 3.81
N LEU A 140 -14.76 -2.56 3.42
CA LEU A 140 -15.22 -2.84 2.05
C LEU A 140 -16.63 -2.28 1.80
N ALA A 141 -17.51 -2.40 2.79
CA ALA A 141 -18.93 -2.07 2.65
C ALA A 141 -19.21 -0.57 2.51
N ALA A 142 -18.33 0.29 3.03
CA ALA A 142 -18.46 1.74 2.91
C ALA A 142 -18.42 2.25 1.46
N TYR A 143 -17.96 1.43 0.50
CA TYR A 143 -17.77 1.85 -0.89
C TYR A 143 -18.75 1.23 -1.90
N GLU A 144 -19.31 0.03 -1.65
CA GLU A 144 -20.36 -0.53 -2.53
C GLU A 144 -21.62 0.36 -2.57
N VAL A 145 -21.87 1.15 -1.52
CA VAL A 145 -22.99 2.10 -1.46
C VAL A 145 -22.68 3.39 -2.24
N ALA A 146 -21.40 3.77 -2.39
CA ALA A 146 -20.99 5.00 -3.06
C ALA A 146 -21.01 4.90 -4.59
N GLU A 147 -20.95 3.68 -5.15
CA GLU A 147 -20.99 3.46 -6.61
C GLU A 147 -22.39 3.27 -7.20
N THR A 148 -23.48 3.40 -6.43
CA THR A 148 -24.81 3.44 -7.05
C THR A 148 -25.03 4.81 -7.69
N PRO A 149 -25.05 4.96 -9.03
CA PRO A 149 -25.40 6.22 -9.63
C PRO A 149 -26.87 6.49 -9.31
N LEU A 150 -27.16 7.65 -8.73
CA LEU A 150 -28.50 8.22 -8.73
C LEU A 150 -28.93 8.45 -10.18
N SER A 151 -29.40 7.41 -10.86
CA SER A 151 -29.96 7.51 -12.19
C SER A 151 -31.39 7.01 -12.19
N SER A 152 -32.28 7.95 -12.54
CA SER A 152 -33.65 7.78 -13.00
C SER A 152 -34.75 7.41 -12.00
N GLN A 153 -35.19 8.41 -11.23
CA GLN A 153 -36.63 8.65 -11.07
C GLN A 153 -36.97 10.06 -11.58
N ARG A 154 -37.04 10.21 -12.90
CA ARG A 154 -37.98 11.14 -13.54
C ARG A 154 -39.09 10.29 -14.13
N VAL A 155 -40.15 10.07 -13.34
CA VAL A 155 -41.44 9.68 -13.90
C VAL A 155 -42.10 10.97 -14.36
N ASP A 156 -41.89 11.27 -15.64
CA ASP A 156 -42.69 12.27 -16.34
C ASP A 156 -44.14 11.78 -16.33
N SER A 157 -44.98 12.46 -15.55
CA SER A 157 -46.42 12.23 -15.47
C SER A 157 -47.13 13.43 -16.08
N SER A 158 -46.92 13.64 -17.38
CA SER A 158 -47.76 14.54 -18.16
C SER A 158 -49.11 13.86 -18.43
N ARG A 159 -50.15 14.32 -17.74
CA ARG A 159 -51.56 14.21 -18.14
C ARG A 159 -52.25 15.54 -17.90
#